data_AF-A0A7X8ZEI9-F1
#
_entry.id   AF-A0A7X8ZEI9-F1
#
_cell.length_a   1.000
_cell.length_b   1.000
_cell.length_c   1.000
_cell.angle_alpha   90.00
_cell.angle_beta   90.00
_cell.angle_gamma   90.00
#
_symmetry.space_group_name_H-M   'P 1'
#
loop_
_entity.id
_entity.type
_entity.pdbx_description
1 polymer ?
#
loop_
_entity_poly.entity_id
_entity_poly.type
_entity_poly.pdbx_seq_one_letter_code
_entity_poly.pdbx_strand_id
1 'polypeptide(L)'
;GVADITWYTRHEPRWMADDVDGRVLFRHASQRALSILRGEGDPGADSQFGDIIMLPEVLRARDAGLLNTTPMFRSLDAVKADHLIWCTGFRPALGPIRGLLDGRTPKYPGLHLVGYGDWTGPGSATLTGVGPYAKRAAGEIAESVGKTVR
;
A
#
# COMPACT_ATOMS: atom_id res chain seq x y z
N GLY A 1 28.96 -8.88 -14.47
CA GLY A 1 28.72 -7.52 -14.96
C GLY A 1 27.45 -6.99 -14.32
N VAL A 2 27.38 -5.70 -14.02
CA VAL A 2 26.11 -5.04 -13.67
C VAL A 2 25.36 -4.83 -14.99
N ALA A 3 24.08 -5.22 -15.06
CA ALA A 3 23.27 -5.00 -16.25
C ALA A 3 23.02 -3.50 -16.44
N ASP A 4 22.86 -3.05 -17.69
CA ASP A 4 22.38 -1.69 -17.97
C ASP A 4 20.90 -1.59 -17.57
N ILE A 5 20.56 -0.61 -16.72
CA ILE A 5 19.22 -0.45 -16.14
C ILE A 5 18.66 0.91 -16.55
N THR A 6 17.41 0.91 -17.03
CA THR A 6 16.61 2.13 -17.21
C THR A 6 15.37 2.05 -16.33
N TRP A 7 15.20 2.99 -15.41
CA TRP A 7 14.04 3.03 -14.51
C TRP A 7 12.96 3.97 -15.04
N TYR A 8 11.88 3.39 -15.56
CA TYR A 8 10.73 4.16 -16.05
C TYR A 8 9.72 4.46 -14.95
N THR A 9 9.34 5.73 -14.80
CA THR A 9 8.36 6.17 -13.79
C THR A 9 7.28 7.07 -14.39
N ARG A 10 6.07 7.05 -13.80
CA ARG A 10 4.98 7.94 -14.23
C ARG A 10 5.13 9.37 -13.70
N HIS A 11 5.73 9.48 -12.52
CA HIS A 11 6.01 10.72 -11.82
C HIS A 11 7.40 10.60 -11.20
N GLU A 12 7.99 11.74 -10.85
CA GLU A 12 9.24 11.76 -10.09
C GLU A 12 9.06 10.99 -8.76
N PRO A 13 9.95 10.04 -8.43
CA PRO A 13 9.89 9.34 -7.16
C PRO A 13 10.07 10.31 -6.01
N ARG A 14 9.30 10.10 -4.94
CA ARG A 14 9.49 10.80 -3.68
C ARG A 14 10.18 9.88 -2.70
N TRP A 15 11.05 10.46 -1.89
CA TRP A 15 11.93 9.74 -0.98
C TRP A 15 11.62 10.16 0.44
N MET A 16 11.67 9.22 1.37
CA MET A 16 11.70 9.54 2.78
C MET A 16 13.11 10.00 3.19
N ALA A 17 13.21 10.61 4.38
CA ALA A 17 14.51 10.92 4.96
C ALA A 17 15.32 9.64 5.26
N ASP A 18 16.65 9.74 5.15
CA ASP A 18 17.58 8.62 5.27
C ASP A 18 17.54 7.92 6.64
N ASP A 19 17.15 8.65 7.67
CA ASP A 19 17.07 8.18 9.06
C ASP A 19 15.72 7.52 9.42
N VAL A 20 14.79 7.45 8.46
CA VAL A 20 13.48 6.84 8.65
C VAL A 20 13.52 5.34 8.35
N ASP A 21 13.51 4.52 9.41
CA ASP A 21 13.25 3.08 9.32
C ASP A 21 11.77 2.83 8.98
N GLY A 22 11.47 1.78 8.21
CA GLY A 22 10.11 1.28 8.01
C GLY A 22 9.34 1.04 9.32
N ARG A 23 10.03 0.78 10.44
CA ARG A 23 9.42 0.76 11.79
C ARG A 23 8.71 2.06 12.18
N VAL A 24 9.21 3.22 11.75
CA VAL A 24 8.59 4.52 12.01
C VAL A 24 7.28 4.64 11.23
N LEU A 25 7.30 4.28 9.94
CA LEU A 25 6.08 4.20 9.12
C LEU A 25 5.02 3.29 9.74
N PHE A 26 5.42 2.09 10.19
CA PHE A 26 4.49 1.14 10.81
C PHE A 26 3.87 1.71 12.09
N ARG A 27 4.67 2.40 12.92
CA ARG A 27 4.17 3.03 14.15
C ARG A 27 3.16 4.13 13.83
N HIS A 28 3.44 4.98 12.85
CA HIS A 28 2.56 6.11 12.50
C HIS A 28 1.28 5.63 11.80
N ALA A 29 1.38 4.64 10.92
CA ALA A 29 0.21 3.98 10.34
C ALA A 29 -0.68 3.35 11.42
N SER A 30 -0.07 2.73 12.44
CA SER A 30 -0.80 2.17 13.58
C SER A 30 -1.47 3.25 14.43
N GLN A 31 -0.79 4.38 14.69
CA GLN A 31 -1.34 5.52 15.43
C GLN A 31 -2.51 6.17 14.67
N ARG A 32 -2.35 6.42 13.37
CA ARG A 32 -3.41 6.93 12.50
C ARG A 32 -4.63 6.00 12.50
N ALA A 33 -4.42 4.69 12.35
CA ALA A 33 -5.50 3.71 12.39
C ALA A 33 -6.24 3.71 13.74
N LEU A 34 -5.51 3.85 14.85
CA LEU A 34 -6.09 3.94 16.19
C LEU A 34 -6.90 5.23 16.37
N SER A 35 -6.42 6.38 15.91
CA SER A 35 -7.16 7.65 15.99
C SER A 35 -8.45 7.60 15.18
N ILE A 36 -8.41 7.11 13.93
CA ILE A 36 -9.61 6.93 13.10
C ILE A 36 -10.64 6.03 13.79
N LEU A 37 -10.18 4.93 14.41
CA LEU A 37 -11.08 4.00 15.10
C LEU A 37 -11.66 4.54 16.40
N ARG A 38 -10.97 5.48 17.06
CA ARG A 38 -11.49 6.18 18.25
C ARG A 38 -12.48 7.30 17.90
N GLY A 39 -12.73 7.54 16.61
CA GLY A 39 -13.51 8.68 16.14
C GLY A 39 -12.78 10.01 16.33
N GLU A 40 -11.46 9.97 16.56
CA GLU A 40 -10.61 11.15 16.53
C GLU A 40 -10.41 11.59 15.07
N GLY A 41 -10.06 12.86 14.85
CA GLY A 41 -9.74 13.35 13.51
C GLY A 41 -8.58 12.56 12.91
N ASP A 42 -8.64 12.26 11.60
CA ASP A 42 -7.55 11.62 10.88
C ASP A 42 -6.33 12.56 10.90
N PRO A 43 -5.22 12.21 11.58
CA PRO A 43 -4.04 13.06 11.65
C PRO A 43 -3.34 13.21 10.28
N GLY A 44 -3.82 12.48 9.26
CA GLY A 44 -3.15 12.38 7.96
C GLY A 44 -2.00 11.38 8.02
N ALA A 45 -1.35 11.17 6.88
CA ALA A 45 -0.13 10.38 6.85
C ALA A 45 1.08 11.33 6.92
N ASP A 46 2.05 11.02 7.78
CA ASP A 46 3.31 11.77 7.95
C ASP A 46 4.14 11.85 6.65
N SER A 47 3.92 10.91 5.75
CA SER A 47 4.36 10.92 4.36
C SER A 47 3.17 10.53 3.50
N GLN A 48 3.14 10.96 2.25
CA GLN A 48 2.10 10.46 1.36
C GLN A 48 2.40 8.97 1.08
N PHE A 49 1.45 8.08 1.38
CA PHE A 49 1.56 6.66 1.07
C PHE A 49 2.08 6.48 -0.37
N GLY A 50 3.24 5.81 -0.50
CA GLY A 50 3.95 5.64 -1.77
C GLY A 50 5.34 6.28 -1.85
N ASP A 51 5.75 7.03 -0.82
CA ASP A 51 7.14 7.50 -0.70
C ASP A 51 8.10 6.32 -0.49
N ILE A 52 9.24 6.35 -1.16
CA ILE A 52 10.22 5.26 -1.13
C ILE A 52 11.09 5.38 0.12
N ILE A 53 11.13 4.30 0.91
CA ILE A 53 11.96 4.19 2.10
C ILE A 53 13.43 4.04 1.66
N MET A 54 14.31 4.83 2.27
CA MET A 54 15.76 4.79 2.03
C MET A 54 16.42 3.62 2.79
N LEU A 55 16.06 2.39 2.40
CA LEU A 55 16.72 1.18 2.91
C LEU A 55 18.20 1.16 2.51
N PRO A 56 19.07 0.39 3.19
CA PRO A 56 20.50 0.32 2.88
C PRO A 56 20.81 0.05 1.40
N GLU A 57 20.01 -0.77 0.73
CA GLU A 57 20.13 -1.09 -0.70
C GLU A 57 19.83 0.12 -1.58
N VAL A 58 18.80 0.90 -1.22
CA VAL A 58 18.37 2.10 -1.94
C VAL A 58 19.39 3.21 -1.74
N LEU A 59 19.89 3.41 -0.52
CA LEU A 59 20.99 4.32 -0.23
C LEU A 59 22.23 4.00 -1.07
N ARG A 60 22.66 2.74 -1.11
CA ARG A 60 23.79 2.32 -1.96
C ARG A 60 23.55 2.62 -3.44
N ALA A 61 22.34 2.38 -3.96
CA ALA A 61 22.01 2.68 -5.36
C ALA A 61 21.99 4.20 -5.62
N ARG A 62 21.46 5.00 -4.69
CA ARG A 62 21.47 6.46 -4.77
C ARG A 62 22.88 7.00 -4.80
N ASP A 63 23.71 6.58 -3.84
CA ASP A 63 25.07 7.10 -3.65
C ASP A 63 25.99 6.68 -4.81
N ALA A 64 25.65 5.58 -5.51
CA ALA A 64 26.28 5.17 -6.76
C ALA A 64 25.70 5.88 -8.01
N GLY A 65 24.75 6.80 -7.86
CA GLY A 65 24.13 7.54 -8.96
C GLY A 65 23.21 6.72 -9.85
N LEU A 66 22.67 5.58 -9.36
CA LEU A 66 21.87 4.64 -10.16
C LEU A 66 20.36 4.92 -10.14
N LEU A 67 19.88 5.85 -9.32
CA LEU A 67 18.45 6.15 -9.17
C LEU A 67 17.94 7.24 -10.13
N ASN A 68 18.45 7.24 -11.36
CA ASN A 68 17.97 8.14 -12.41
C ASN A 68 16.65 7.62 -13.00
N THR A 69 15.68 8.52 -13.19
CA THR A 69 14.38 8.17 -13.76
C THR A 69 14.23 8.61 -15.19
N THR A 70 13.47 7.82 -15.94
CA THR A 70 13.04 8.12 -17.31
C THR A 70 11.51 8.20 -17.33
N PRO A 71 10.90 9.20 -18.00
CA PRO A 71 9.45 9.25 -18.14
C PRO A 71 8.89 7.99 -18.79
N MET A 72 7.75 7.51 -18.28
CA MET A 72 7.07 6.32 -18.79
C MET A 72 6.83 6.41 -20.31
N PHE A 73 7.29 5.40 -21.03
CA PHE A 73 7.06 5.28 -22.47
C PHE A 73 5.57 5.06 -22.80
N ARG A 74 5.18 5.35 -24.05
CA ARG A 74 3.79 5.18 -24.54
C ARG A 74 3.57 3.96 -25.44
N SER A 75 4.64 3.37 -25.97
CA SER A 75 4.62 2.13 -26.75
C SER A 75 5.84 1.28 -26.38
N LEU A 76 5.69 -0.04 -26.42
CA LEU A 76 6.82 -0.98 -26.26
C LEU A 76 7.83 -0.86 -27.40
N ASP A 77 7.44 -0.37 -28.57
CA ASP A 77 8.37 -0.15 -29.70
C ASP A 77 9.47 0.87 -29.38
N ALA A 78 9.23 1.74 -28.39
CA ALA A 78 10.20 2.73 -27.93
C ALA A 78 11.22 2.16 -26.91
N VAL A 79 11.05 0.90 -26.49
CA VAL A 79 11.85 0.29 -25.41
C VAL A 79 12.85 -0.68 -26.01
N LYS A 80 14.14 -0.39 -25.82
CA LYS A 80 15.24 -1.28 -26.22
C LYS A 80 15.80 -1.96 -24.97
N ALA A 81 15.30 -3.14 -24.66
CA ALA A 81 15.75 -3.93 -23.51
C ALA A 81 15.55 -5.43 -23.77
N ASP A 82 16.46 -6.26 -23.26
CA ASP A 82 16.33 -7.72 -23.31
C ASP A 82 15.26 -8.23 -22.33
N HIS A 83 15.07 -7.50 -21.23
CA HIS A 83 14.18 -7.87 -20.14
C HIS A 83 13.38 -6.67 -19.62
N LEU A 84 12.13 -6.94 -19.24
CA LEU A 84 11.25 -5.96 -18.60
C LEU A 84 10.75 -6.50 -17.27
N ILE A 85 10.94 -5.70 -16.20
CA ILE A 85 10.44 -5.99 -14.86
C ILE A 85 9.31 -5.01 -14.54
N TRP A 86 8.10 -5.54 -14.35
CA TRP A 86 6.91 -4.73 -14.09
C TRP A 86 6.70 -4.49 -12.60
N CYS A 87 7.28 -3.40 -12.08
CA CYS A 87 7.03 -2.92 -10.72
C CYS A 87 5.77 -2.01 -10.63
N THR A 88 4.69 -2.39 -11.31
CA THR A 88 3.50 -1.54 -11.52
C THR A 88 2.37 -1.75 -10.51
N GLY A 89 2.64 -2.46 -9.42
CA GLY A 89 1.67 -2.76 -8.37
C GLY A 89 0.65 -3.83 -8.75
N PHE A 90 -0.41 -3.93 -7.96
CA PHE A 90 -1.39 -5.02 -8.00
C PHE A 90 -2.82 -4.49 -7.96
N ARG A 91 -3.77 -5.36 -8.35
CA ARG A 91 -5.21 -5.15 -8.13
C ARG A 91 -5.70 -6.13 -7.04
N PRO A 92 -6.72 -5.75 -6.25
CA PRO A 92 -7.37 -6.69 -5.33
C PRO A 92 -7.84 -7.96 -6.03
N ALA A 93 -7.51 -9.13 -5.48
CA ALA A 93 -7.87 -10.43 -6.04
C ALA A 93 -9.33 -10.82 -5.71
N LEU A 94 -10.29 -10.04 -6.21
CA LEU A 94 -11.73 -10.16 -5.88
C LEU A 94 -12.56 -10.90 -6.95
N GLY A 95 -11.89 -11.56 -7.91
CA GLY A 95 -12.54 -12.21 -9.06
C GLY A 95 -13.78 -13.05 -8.69
N PRO A 96 -13.67 -14.00 -7.74
CA PRO A 96 -14.78 -14.87 -7.35
C PRO A 96 -15.99 -14.15 -6.74
N ILE A 97 -15.79 -12.99 -6.10
CA ILE A 97 -16.85 -12.27 -5.38
C ILE A 97 -17.25 -10.95 -6.03
N ARG A 98 -16.72 -10.65 -7.22
CA ARG A 98 -16.91 -9.35 -7.89
C ARG A 98 -18.39 -9.01 -8.14
N GLY A 99 -19.22 -10.02 -8.40
CA GLY A 99 -20.67 -9.85 -8.57
C GLY A 99 -21.40 -9.35 -7.30
N LEU A 100 -20.81 -9.57 -6.13
CA LEU A 100 -21.33 -9.18 -4.82
C LEU A 100 -20.91 -7.76 -4.41
N LEU A 101 -20.19 -7.04 -5.28
CA LEU A 101 -19.68 -5.69 -5.03
C LEU A 101 -20.35 -4.68 -5.97
N ASP A 102 -20.60 -3.48 -5.45
CA ASP A 102 -20.83 -2.27 -6.22
C ASP A 102 -19.55 -1.43 -6.21
N GLY A 103 -18.73 -1.58 -7.25
CA GLY A 103 -17.38 -1.03 -7.28
C GLY A 103 -16.49 -1.65 -6.19
N ARG A 104 -16.24 -0.88 -5.12
CA ARG A 104 -15.48 -1.30 -3.92
C ARG A 104 -16.37 -1.54 -2.71
N THR A 105 -17.68 -1.36 -2.84
CA THR A 105 -18.64 -1.46 -1.73
C THR A 105 -19.32 -2.83 -1.75
N PRO A 106 -19.33 -3.58 -0.63
CA PRO A 106 -20.13 -4.80 -0.53
C PRO A 106 -21.64 -4.53 -0.71
N LYS A 107 -22.33 -5.35 -1.51
CA LYS A 107 -23.80 -5.27 -1.69
C LYS A 107 -24.58 -5.92 -0.54
N TYR A 108 -23.91 -6.78 0.22
CA TYR A 108 -24.54 -7.59 1.26
C TYR A 108 -23.89 -7.29 2.61
N PRO A 109 -24.68 -7.06 3.68
CA PRO A 109 -24.14 -6.73 5.01
C PRO A 109 -23.17 -7.77 5.57
N GLY A 110 -23.32 -9.05 5.21
CA GLY A 110 -22.44 -10.13 5.67
C GLY A 110 -21.11 -10.25 4.93
N LEU A 111 -20.82 -9.38 3.94
CA LEU A 111 -19.57 -9.40 3.20
C LEU A 111 -18.64 -8.28 3.69
N HIS A 112 -17.54 -8.67 4.33
CA HIS A 112 -16.52 -7.74 4.82
C HIS A 112 -15.23 -7.87 3.99
N LEU A 113 -14.62 -6.73 3.65
CA LEU A 113 -13.37 -6.65 2.90
C LEU A 113 -12.31 -6.01 3.80
N VAL A 114 -11.20 -6.73 4.02
CA VAL A 114 -10.14 -6.31 4.95
C VAL A 114 -8.80 -6.47 4.27
N GLY A 115 -7.94 -5.44 4.36
CA GLY A 115 -6.53 -5.53 3.98
C GLY A 115 -6.23 -5.42 2.48
N TYR A 116 -7.17 -4.93 1.66
CA TYR A 116 -6.98 -4.79 0.21
C TYR A 116 -6.39 -3.44 -0.22
N GLY A 117 -5.92 -2.63 0.73
CA GLY A 117 -5.32 -1.32 0.52
C GLY A 117 -6.09 -0.21 1.23
N ASP A 118 -5.69 1.03 1.01
CA ASP A 118 -6.25 2.18 1.75
C ASP A 118 -7.77 2.32 1.64
N TRP A 119 -8.36 1.80 0.55
CA TRP A 119 -9.81 1.79 0.36
C TRP A 119 -10.57 0.86 1.30
N THR A 120 -9.91 -0.14 1.91
CA THR A 120 -10.47 -0.95 3.00
C THR A 120 -10.05 -0.45 4.39
N GLY A 121 -9.29 0.64 4.45
CA GLY A 121 -8.70 1.19 5.66
C GLY A 121 -7.28 1.68 5.39
N PRO A 122 -6.92 2.93 5.75
CA PRO A 122 -5.56 3.44 5.60
C PRO A 122 -4.48 2.51 6.17
N GLY A 123 -3.49 2.13 5.36
CA GLY A 123 -2.42 1.22 5.76
C GLY A 123 -2.85 -0.23 6.00
N SER A 124 -4.10 -0.60 5.69
CA SER A 124 -4.63 -1.95 5.95
C SER A 124 -3.93 -3.05 5.15
N ALA A 125 -3.29 -2.74 4.02
CA ALA A 125 -2.47 -3.67 3.25
C ALA A 125 -1.03 -3.78 3.80
N THR A 126 -0.87 -3.75 5.12
CA THR A 126 0.41 -3.93 5.80
C THR A 126 0.25 -4.88 6.99
N LEU A 127 1.33 -5.55 7.38
CA LEU A 127 1.31 -6.51 8.50
C LEU A 127 0.82 -5.88 9.81
N THR A 128 1.28 -4.66 10.13
CA THR A 128 0.90 -3.99 11.37
C THR A 128 -0.41 -3.21 11.25
N GLY A 129 -0.71 -2.67 10.07
CA GLY A 129 -1.89 -1.82 9.85
C GLY A 129 -3.20 -2.58 9.66
N VAL A 130 -3.17 -3.87 9.32
CA VAL A 130 -4.40 -4.65 9.09
C VAL A 130 -5.20 -4.93 10.37
N GLY A 131 -4.51 -5.09 11.50
CA GLY A 131 -5.08 -5.60 12.76
C GLY A 131 -6.32 -4.84 13.24
N PRO A 132 -6.29 -3.50 13.32
CA PRO A 132 -7.45 -2.74 13.79
C PRO A 132 -8.70 -2.89 12.89
N TYR A 133 -8.52 -2.98 11.57
CA TYR A 133 -9.62 -3.20 10.62
C TYR A 133 -10.17 -4.64 10.69
N ALA A 134 -9.27 -5.62 10.88
CA ALA A 134 -9.68 -7.01 11.11
C ALA A 134 -10.49 -7.15 12.40
N LYS A 135 -10.07 -6.48 13.49
CA LYS A 135 -10.79 -6.48 14.77
C LYS A 135 -12.18 -5.86 14.63
N ARG A 136 -12.31 -4.74 13.91
CA ARG A 136 -13.60 -4.12 13.62
C ARG A 136 -14.52 -5.05 12.84
N ALA A 137 -14.04 -5.62 11.74
CA ALA A 137 -14.83 -6.57 10.94
C ALA A 137 -15.28 -7.79 11.76
N ALA A 138 -14.40 -8.34 12.61
CA ALA A 138 -14.76 -9.43 13.50
C ALA A 138 -15.86 -9.03 14.50
N GLY A 139 -15.79 -7.81 15.05
CA GLY A 139 -16.83 -7.25 15.91
C GLY A 139 -18.18 -7.14 15.21
N GLU A 140 -18.21 -6.50 14.03
CA GLU A 140 -19.41 -6.35 13.20
C GLU A 140 -20.03 -7.72 12.84
N ILE A 141 -19.20 -8.70 12.49
CA ILE A 141 -19.65 -10.07 12.20
C ILE A 141 -20.26 -10.70 13.45
N ALA A 142 -19.61 -10.61 14.61
CA ALA A 142 -20.10 -11.21 15.84
C ALA A 142 -21.44 -10.60 16.26
N GLU A 143 -21.57 -9.29 16.21
CA GLU A 143 -22.83 -8.58 16.47
C GLU A 143 -23.95 -9.06 15.54
N SER A 144 -23.67 -9.21 14.24
CA SER A 144 -24.66 -9.67 13.26
C SER A 144 -25.23 -11.07 13.53
N VAL A 145 -24.50 -11.90 14.29
CA VAL A 145 -24.90 -13.25 14.68
C VAL A 145 -25.16 -13.41 16.18
N GLY A 146 -25.31 -12.30 16.92
CA GLY A 146 -25.61 -12.31 18.36
C GLY A 146 -24.49 -12.88 19.23
N LYS A 147 -23.23 -12.78 18.80
CA LYS A 147 -22.04 -13.22 19.54
C LYS A 147 -21.21 -12.02 20.00
N THR A 148 -20.30 -12.28 20.93
CA THR A 148 -19.32 -11.29 21.42
C THR A 148 -17.92 -11.75 21.07
N VAL A 149 -17.07 -10.84 20.57
CA VAL A 149 -15.64 -11.10 20.34
C VAL A 149 -14.88 -10.82 21.65
N ARG A 150 -14.03 -11.76 22.07
CA ARG A 150 -13.08 -11.54 23.18
C ARG A 150 -11.84 -10.80 22.70
#